data_AF-Q16M88-F1
#
_entry.id   AF-Q16M88-F1
#
_cell.length_a   1.000
_cell.length_b   1.000
_cell.length_c   1.000
_cell.angle_alpha   90.00
_cell.angle_beta   90.00
_cell.angle_gamma   90.00
#
_symmetry.space_group_name_H-M   'P 1'
#
loop_
_entity.id
_entity.type
_entity.pdbx_description
1 polymer ?
#
loop_
_entity_poly.entity_id
_entity_poly.type
_entity_poly.pdbx_seq_one_letter_code
_entity_poly.pdbx_strand_id
1 'polypeptide(L)' 'MIIRWALLLLAAASVQGAPRTGNFQLIILHNNDMHARFEQTGAYGNDCQPADVASNRCYGGFARVAHNYLG' A
#
# COMPACT_ATOMS: atom_id res chain seq x y z
N MET A 1 4.89 -39.16 43.30
CA MET A 1 5.36 -39.12 41.89
C MET A 1 4.33 -38.51 40.93
N ILE A 2 3.07 -38.97 40.97
CA ILE A 2 2.02 -38.67 39.96
C ILE A 2 1.69 -37.16 39.85
N ILE A 3 1.65 -36.43 40.97
CA ILE A 3 1.32 -35.00 41.01
C ILE A 3 2.38 -34.13 40.30
N ARG A 4 3.67 -34.53 40.38
CA ARG A 4 4.78 -33.85 39.70
C ARG A 4 4.69 -33.97 38.18
N TRP A 5 4.33 -35.17 37.71
CA TRP A 5 4.12 -35.42 36.28
C TRP A 5 2.86 -34.72 35.75
N ALA A 6 1.80 -34.65 36.55
CA ALA A 6 0.58 -33.91 36.21
C ALA A 6 0.83 -32.39 36.08
N LEU A 7 1.62 -31.79 36.97
CA LEU A 7 1.98 -30.37 36.89
C LEU A 7 2.88 -30.05 35.68
N LEU A 8 3.79 -30.94 35.31
CA LEU A 8 4.60 -30.83 34.09
C LEU A 8 3.75 -30.92 32.81
N LEU A 9 2.75 -31.80 32.77
CA LEU A 9 1.82 -31.92 31.65
C LEU A 9 0.91 -30.69 31.51
N LEU A 10 0.45 -30.12 32.63
CA LEU A 10 -0.40 -28.93 32.63
C LEU A 10 0.36 -27.68 32.15
N ALA A 11 1.64 -27.56 32.50
CA ALA A 11 2.50 -26.47 32.03
C ALA A 11 2.84 -26.55 30.53
N ALA A 12 2.84 -27.75 29.93
CA ALA A 12 3.05 -27.94 28.50
C ALA A 12 1.82 -27.58 27.65
N ALA A 13 0.63 -27.61 28.23
CA ALA A 13 -0.63 -27.34 27.53
C ALA A 13 -0.96 -25.85 27.38
N SER A 14 -0.24 -24.94 28.05
CA SER A 14 -0.57 -23.51 28.12
C SER A 14 -0.03 -22.65 26.95
N VAL A 15 0.68 -23.23 25.99
CA VAL A 15 1.16 -22.52 24.79
C VAL A 15 0.33 -22.94 23.58
N GLN A 16 -0.91 -22.47 23.53
CA GLN A 16 -1.73 -22.55 22.32
C GLN A 16 -1.73 -21.15 21.70
N GLY A 17 -0.77 -20.90 20.80
CA GLY A 17 -0.81 -19.71 19.96
C GLY A 17 -2.07 -19.76 19.10
N ALA A 18 -2.83 -18.67 19.06
CA ALA A 18 -4.01 -18.59 18.21
C ALA A 18 -3.61 -18.91 16.76
N PRO A 19 -4.33 -19.80 16.03
CA PRO A 19 -4.08 -19.99 14.62
C PRO A 19 -4.41 -18.66 13.91
N ARG A 20 -3.40 -18.02 13.32
CA ARG A 20 -3.58 -16.81 12.51
C ARG A 20 -4.29 -17.22 11.22
N THR A 21 -5.61 -17.32 11.28
CA THR A 21 -6.47 -17.66 10.15
C THR A 21 -6.88 -16.37 9.46
N GLY A 22 -6.05 -15.94 8.52
CA GLY A 22 -6.33 -14.77 7.69
C GLY A 22 -5.09 -14.31 6.93
N ASN A 23 -5.25 -14.07 5.63
CA ASN A 23 -4.22 -13.44 4.83
C ASN A 23 -4.16 -11.95 5.20
N PHE A 24 -3.02 -11.48 5.70
CA PHE A 24 -2.81 -10.04 5.88
C PHE A 24 -2.49 -9.41 4.53
N GLN A 25 -3.36 -8.53 4.05
CA GLN A 25 -3.16 -7.77 2.82
C GLN A 25 -2.88 -6.32 3.18
N LEU A 26 -1.72 -5.81 2.76
CA LEU A 26 -1.32 -4.41 2.91
C LEU A 26 -1.09 -3.83 1.52
N ILE A 27 -1.82 -2.76 1.19
CA ILE A 27 -1.66 -2.00 -0.05
C ILE A 27 -1.08 -0.64 0.33
N ILE A 28 0.14 -0.37 -0.11
CA ILE A 28 0.81 0.92 0.10
C ILE A 28 0.78 1.68 -1.20
N LEU A 29 0.09 2.83 -1.19
CA LEU A 29 0.12 3.81 -2.27
C LEU A 29 1.04 4.95 -1.83
N HIS A 30 2.00 5.33 -2.67
CA HIS A 30 2.88 6.46 -2.39
C HIS A 30 3.21 7.22 -3.67
N ASN A 31 3.37 8.54 -3.53
CA ASN A 31 3.95 9.43 -4.51
C ASN A 31 5.03 10.22 -3.78
N ASN A 32 6.21 10.39 -4.39
CA ASN A 32 7.25 11.27 -3.86
C ASN A 32 7.54 12.39 -4.85
N ASP A 33 8.09 13.50 -4.36
CA ASP A 33 8.67 14.57 -5.17
C ASP A 33 7.75 15.12 -6.28
N MET A 34 6.47 15.30 -5.96
CA MET A 34 5.51 15.88 -6.89
C MET A 34 5.83 17.34 -7.26
N HIS A 35 6.76 18.01 -6.55
CA HIS A 35 7.36 19.30 -6.91
C HIS A 35 6.37 20.32 -7.49
N ALA A 36 5.25 20.53 -6.78
CA ALA A 36 4.17 21.44 -7.18
C ALA A 36 3.57 21.21 -8.59
N ARG A 37 3.66 19.98 -9.13
CA ARG A 37 3.00 19.54 -10.36
C ARG A 37 1.53 19.21 -10.07
N PHE A 38 0.77 20.25 -9.78
CA PHE A 38 -0.68 20.16 -9.51
C PHE A 38 -1.44 19.75 -10.78
N GLU A 39 -1.13 20.41 -11.89
CA GLU A 39 -1.66 20.11 -13.22
C GLU A 39 -0.90 18.98 -13.90
N GLN A 40 -1.47 18.47 -14.99
CA GLN A 40 -0.80 17.51 -15.85
C GLN A 40 0.44 18.13 -16.53
N THR A 41 1.47 17.32 -16.72
CA THR A 41 2.75 17.74 -17.31
C THR A 41 3.00 17.04 -18.64
N GLY A 42 3.93 17.57 -19.43
CA GLY A 42 4.57 16.81 -20.50
C GLY A 42 5.46 15.69 -19.94
N ALA A 43 6.02 14.86 -20.83
CA ALA A 43 6.82 13.69 -20.46
C ALA A 43 8.06 14.02 -19.62
N TYR A 44 8.59 15.24 -19.72
CA TYR A 44 9.80 15.68 -19.03
C TYR A 44 9.52 16.56 -17.80
N GLY A 45 8.26 16.59 -17.32
CA GLY A 45 7.86 17.41 -16.16
C GLY A 45 7.74 18.90 -16.46
N ASN A 46 7.85 19.30 -17.72
CA ASN A 46 7.49 20.64 -18.21
C ASN A 46 5.97 20.80 -18.34
N ASP A 47 5.53 22.03 -18.59
CA ASP A 47 4.12 22.30 -18.87
C ASP A 47 3.65 21.47 -20.07
N CYS A 48 2.47 20.85 -19.96
CA CYS A 48 1.93 20.06 -21.06
C CYS A 48 1.62 20.99 -22.25
N GLN A 49 2.34 20.79 -23.36
CA GLN A 49 2.23 21.67 -24.52
C GLN A 49 0.98 21.34 -25.35
N PRO A 50 0.47 22.28 -26.17
CA PRO A 50 -0.71 22.03 -27.01
C PRO A 50 -0.59 20.79 -27.91
N ALA A 51 0.61 20.49 -28.42
CA ALA A 51 0.86 19.29 -29.21
C ALA A 51 0.76 18.00 -28.38
N ASP A 52 1.15 18.04 -27.10
CA ASP A 52 1.01 16.92 -26.18
C ASP A 52 -0.45 16.74 -25.78
N VAL A 53 -1.20 17.83 -25.56
CA VAL A 53 -2.66 17.77 -25.37
C VAL A 53 -3.36 17.14 -26.58
N ALA A 54 -3.03 17.61 -27.79
CA ALA A 54 -3.63 17.11 -29.03
C ALA A 54 -3.30 15.65 -29.33
N SER A 55 -2.13 15.17 -28.88
CA SER A 55 -1.70 13.76 -29.00
C SER A 55 -2.00 12.90 -27.77
N ASN A 56 -2.71 13.44 -26.77
CA ASN A 56 -3.00 12.78 -25.50
C ASN A 56 -1.74 12.25 -24.76
N ARG A 57 -0.68 13.05 -24.77
CA ARG A 57 0.62 12.79 -24.11
C ARG A 57 0.88 13.76 -22.96
N CYS A 58 -0.17 14.11 -22.22
CA CYS A 58 -0.04 14.71 -20.89
C CYS A 58 -0.10 13.63 -19.82
N TYR A 59 0.64 13.82 -18.73
CA TYR A 59 0.82 12.83 -17.67
C TYR A 59 0.60 13.43 -16.28
N GLY A 60 0.30 12.57 -15.31
CA GLY A 60 0.20 12.99 -13.91
C GLY A 60 -0.88 14.03 -13.65
N GLY A 61 -0.57 14.98 -12.77
CA GLY A 61 -1.51 15.93 -12.17
C GLY A 61 -2.33 15.31 -11.04
N PHE A 62 -2.61 16.10 -10.01
CA PHE A 62 -3.30 15.65 -8.79
C PHE A 62 -4.69 15.10 -9.08
N ALA A 63 -5.41 15.65 -10.08
CA ALA A 63 -6.73 15.15 -10.47
C ALA A 63 -6.67 13.70 -10.98
N ARG A 64 -5.69 13.36 -11.83
CA ARG A 64 -5.54 12.00 -12.39
C ARG A 64 -5.00 11.03 -11.36
N VAL A 65 -4.05 11.49 -10.54
CA VAL A 65 -3.52 10.72 -9.41
C VAL A 65 -4.67 10.36 -8.45
N ALA A 66 -5.52 11.31 -8.09
CA ALA A 66 -6.70 11.06 -7.25
C ALA A 66 -7.69 10.10 -7.91
N HIS A 67 -7.98 10.26 -9.21
CA HIS A 67 -8.87 9.35 -9.94
C HIS A 67 -8.37 7.90 -9.92
N ASN A 68 -7.07 7.68 -10.10
CA ASN A 68 -6.49 6.33 -10.13
C ASN A 68 -6.51 5.63 -8.76
N TYR A 69 -6.61 6.37 -7.66
CA TYR A 69 -6.63 5.81 -6.31
C TYR A 69 -8.00 5.79 -5.64
N LEU A 70 -8.92 6.66 -6.08
CA LEU A 70 -10.26 6.80 -5.51
C LEU A 70 -11.37 6.27 -6.44
N GLY A 71 -11.02 5.91 -7.68
CA GLY A 71 -11.92 5.36 -8.68
C GLY A 71 -12.19 3.87 -8.50
#